data_AF-A0A444X7R0-F1
#
_entry.id   AF-A0A444X7R0-F1
#
_cell.length_a   1.000
_cell.length_b   1.000
_cell.length_c   1.000
_cell.angle_alpha   90.00
_cell.angle_beta   90.00
_cell.angle_gamma   90.00
#
_symmetry.space_group_name_H-M   'P 1'
#
loop_
_entity.id
_entity.type
_entity.pdbx_description
1 polymer ?
#
loop_
_entity_poly.entity_id
_entity_poly.type
_entity_poly.pdbx_seq_one_letter_code
_entity_poly.pdbx_strand_id
1 'polypeptide(L)'
;MEETFVPFRGIKNDLKARILCYKQDWTSGFQSGFRILAPTTYIFFASAIPVISFGEQLERNTDGTLTAVHSLASTAICGIIHSVFGGQPLLIVGVAEPTVLMYTFMYNFAKDRKDLGHKLFLPWTGWVCVWTALLLFLLSILGACSIINRFTRVAGELFGLLIAMLFMQQAIKGLVEEFGVPKNQSEGSTNQIALQSSWLFGNGMFALVLSFGLLFTGLQSRKARSWRYGTGWLRGLIADYGVPIMVLVWTSVSYIPVNKVPRGVPRRLFSPNPWSPGAYSNWTVIKEMLDVPILYIIGAFIPATMIAVLYYFDHNVSSQLAQQEEFNLRKPPSYHYDLLILGIMTILCGLIGIPPSNGVIPQSPMHTKSLATLKHQVCQL
;
A
#
# COMPACT_ATOMS: atom_id res chain seq x y z
N MET A 1 23.38 11.67 -23.56
CA MET A 1 24.74 11.90 -23.05
C MET A 1 25.03 10.77 -22.09
N GLU A 2 25.97 9.89 -22.44
CA GLU A 2 26.43 8.82 -21.55
C GLU A 2 27.11 9.48 -20.35
N GLU A 3 26.40 9.56 -19.23
CA GLU A 3 26.98 10.05 -17.98
C GLU A 3 28.05 9.06 -17.53
N THR A 4 29.27 9.55 -17.41
CA THR A 4 30.38 8.83 -16.79
C THR A 4 29.95 8.35 -15.40
N PHE A 5 30.05 7.04 -15.19
CA PHE A 5 29.56 6.29 -14.04
C PHE A 5 30.41 6.64 -12.79
N VAL A 6 30.16 7.81 -12.21
CA VAL A 6 30.81 8.23 -10.96
C VAL A 6 29.88 7.87 -9.80
N PRO A 7 30.26 6.92 -8.93
CA PRO A 7 29.43 6.56 -7.78
C PRO A 7 29.15 7.81 -6.92
N PHE A 8 27.95 7.88 -6.33
CA PHE A 8 27.46 9.01 -5.51
C PHE A 8 27.14 10.34 -6.22
N ARG A 9 27.49 10.51 -7.50
CA ARG A 9 27.22 11.78 -8.20
C ARG A 9 25.73 12.06 -8.35
N GLY A 10 24.93 11.02 -8.66
CA GLY A 10 23.48 11.10 -8.77
C GLY A 10 22.80 11.56 -7.47
N ILE A 11 23.12 10.90 -6.34
CA ILE A 11 22.56 11.23 -5.02
C ILE A 11 22.93 12.68 -4.62
N LYS A 12 24.18 13.09 -4.84
CA LYS A 12 24.64 14.44 -4.47
C LYS A 12 23.95 15.54 -5.29
N ASN A 13 23.71 15.28 -6.58
CA ASN A 13 23.00 16.21 -7.45
C ASN A 13 21.53 16.32 -7.05
N ASP A 14 20.86 15.19 -6.82
CA ASP A 14 19.46 15.12 -6.39
C ASP A 14 19.26 15.87 -5.05
N LEU A 15 20.13 15.62 -4.07
CA LEU A 15 20.09 16.28 -2.77
C LEU A 15 20.32 17.80 -2.88
N LYS A 16 21.31 18.24 -3.67
CA LYS A 16 21.62 19.66 -3.85
C LYS A 16 20.45 20.40 -4.52
N ALA A 17 19.83 19.78 -5.52
CA ALA A 17 18.67 20.34 -6.20
C ALA A 17 17.46 20.45 -5.25
N ARG A 18 17.26 19.44 -4.39
CA ARG A 18 16.11 19.37 -3.49
C ARG A 18 16.20 20.32 -2.29
N ILE A 19 17.37 20.44 -1.66
CA ILE A 19 17.56 21.30 -0.47
C ILE A 19 17.15 22.76 -0.76
N LEU A 20 17.38 23.24 -1.98
CA LEU A 20 16.99 24.60 -2.39
C LEU A 20 15.47 24.78 -2.41
N CYS A 21 14.72 23.75 -2.81
CA CYS A 21 13.25 23.80 -2.89
C CYS A 21 12.56 23.46 -1.56
N TYR A 22 13.22 22.78 -0.63
CA TYR A 22 12.60 22.27 0.59
C TYR A 22 11.99 23.38 1.46
N LYS A 23 12.70 24.51 1.65
CA LYS A 23 12.17 25.66 2.39
C LYS A 23 10.93 26.26 1.72
N GLN A 24 10.88 26.23 0.38
CA GLN A 24 9.75 26.72 -0.39
C GLN A 24 8.53 25.78 -0.26
N ASP A 25 8.75 24.48 -0.14
CA ASP A 25 7.67 23.49 0.04
C ASP A 25 6.88 23.72 1.33
N TRP A 26 7.58 23.89 2.45
CA TRP A 26 6.94 24.16 3.74
C TRP A 26 6.17 25.48 3.74
N THR A 27 6.79 26.55 3.23
CA THR A 27 6.13 27.87 3.15
C THR A 27 4.90 27.86 2.24
N SER A 28 4.97 27.16 1.09
CA SER A 28 3.83 27.02 0.17
C SER A 28 2.71 26.14 0.75
N GLY A 29 3.08 25.10 1.51
CA GLY A 29 2.13 24.24 2.21
C GLY A 29 1.27 25.01 3.21
N PHE A 30 1.89 25.83 4.07
CA PHE A 30 1.16 26.65 5.04
C PHE A 30 0.29 27.74 4.38
N GLN A 31 0.73 28.30 3.25
CA GLN A 31 -0.04 29.32 2.52
C GLN A 31 -1.28 28.77 1.80
N SER A 32 -1.29 27.48 1.46
CA SER A 32 -2.38 26.86 0.69
C SER A 32 -3.59 26.44 1.55
N GLY A 33 -3.45 26.45 2.88
CA GLY A 33 -4.52 26.38 3.88
C GLY A 33 -5.60 25.32 3.61
N PHE A 34 -6.82 25.79 3.32
CA PHE A 34 -8.01 24.92 3.17
C PHE A 34 -8.05 24.10 1.88
N ARG A 35 -7.29 24.49 0.83
CA ARG A 35 -7.29 23.75 -0.43
C ARG A 35 -6.58 22.40 -0.34
N ILE A 36 -5.66 22.23 0.62
CA ILE A 36 -4.92 20.99 0.85
C ILE A 36 -5.76 19.96 1.63
N LEU A 37 -6.76 20.41 2.40
CA LEU A 37 -7.57 19.52 3.24
C LEU A 37 -8.40 18.51 2.44
N ALA A 38 -8.91 18.91 1.27
CA ALA A 38 -9.67 18.03 0.40
C ALA A 38 -8.78 16.93 -0.25
N PRO A 39 -7.66 17.26 -0.93
CA PRO A 39 -6.70 16.28 -1.42
C PRO A 39 -6.15 15.35 -0.34
N THR A 40 -5.79 15.88 0.84
CA THR A 40 -5.25 15.06 1.94
C THR A 40 -6.28 14.06 2.46
N THR A 41 -7.54 14.48 2.63
CA THR A 41 -8.59 13.57 3.09
C THR A 41 -8.92 12.53 2.01
N TYR A 42 -9.02 12.93 0.74
CA TYR A 42 -9.23 12.02 -0.38
C TYR A 42 -8.13 10.95 -0.45
N ILE A 43 -6.87 11.39 -0.42
CA ILE A 43 -5.71 10.49 -0.47
C ILE A 43 -5.63 9.60 0.76
N PHE A 44 -5.92 10.11 1.95
CA PHE A 44 -5.96 9.30 3.18
C PHE A 44 -6.87 8.08 3.01
N PHE A 45 -8.10 8.27 2.54
CA PHE A 45 -9.02 7.15 2.32
C PHE A 45 -8.60 6.27 1.13
N ALA A 46 -8.11 6.88 0.04
CA ALA A 46 -7.62 6.14 -1.11
C ALA A 46 -6.40 5.26 -0.78
N SER A 47 -5.63 5.63 0.24
CA SER A 47 -4.48 4.87 0.75
C SER A 47 -4.86 3.88 1.86
N ALA A 48 -5.74 4.26 2.79
CA ALA A 48 -6.13 3.40 3.91
C ALA A 48 -6.91 2.15 3.46
N ILE A 49 -7.86 2.29 2.51
CA ILE A 49 -8.74 1.18 2.10
C ILE A 49 -7.93 0.00 1.50
N PRO A 50 -7.05 0.22 0.50
CA PRO A 50 -6.23 -0.87 -0.03
C PRO A 50 -5.30 -1.49 1.01
N VAL A 51 -4.69 -0.67 1.88
CA VAL A 51 -3.76 -1.15 2.91
C VAL A 51 -4.47 -2.05 3.91
N ILE A 52 -5.71 -1.70 4.31
CA ILE A 52 -6.54 -2.55 5.18
C ILE A 52 -6.87 -3.87 4.48
N SER A 53 -7.28 -3.82 3.20
CA SER A 53 -7.61 -5.02 2.42
C SER A 53 -6.40 -5.94 2.24
N PHE A 54 -5.24 -5.39 1.93
CA PHE A 54 -3.98 -6.13 1.81
C PHE A 54 -3.48 -6.65 3.16
N GLY A 55 -3.71 -5.88 4.23
CA GLY A 55 -3.45 -6.30 5.60
C GLY A 55 -4.31 -7.49 6.03
N GLU A 56 -5.59 -7.50 5.70
CA GLU A 56 -6.48 -8.65 5.94
C GLU A 56 -6.07 -9.87 5.10
N GLN A 57 -5.72 -9.65 3.83
CA GLN A 57 -5.21 -10.72 2.98
C GLN A 57 -3.94 -11.34 3.56
N LEU A 58 -3.04 -10.50 4.09
CA LEU A 58 -1.82 -10.95 4.76
C LEU A 58 -2.15 -11.73 6.04
N GLU A 59 -3.13 -11.29 6.83
CA GLU A 59 -3.59 -11.97 8.04
C GLU A 59 -4.15 -13.37 7.75
N ARG A 60 -4.97 -13.48 6.70
CA ARG A 60 -5.52 -14.77 6.23
C ARG A 60 -4.44 -15.72 5.72
N ASN A 61 -3.45 -15.19 5.00
CA ASN A 61 -2.39 -15.99 4.39
C ASN A 61 -1.26 -16.37 5.36
N THR A 62 -1.11 -15.64 6.47
CA THR A 62 0.01 -15.81 7.42
C THR A 62 -0.45 -16.36 8.77
N ASP A 63 -1.60 -17.05 8.80
CA ASP A 63 -2.26 -17.63 9.98
C ASP A 63 -2.34 -16.65 11.18
N GLY A 64 -2.51 -15.35 10.91
CA GLY A 64 -2.60 -14.31 11.93
C GLY A 64 -1.27 -13.77 12.48
N THR A 65 -0.10 -14.17 11.95
CA THR A 65 1.19 -13.59 12.36
C THR A 65 1.32 -12.12 11.98
N LEU A 66 0.90 -11.76 10.78
CA LEU A 66 0.91 -10.38 10.28
C LEU A 66 -0.52 -9.91 10.09
N THR A 67 -0.96 -9.00 10.96
CA THR A 67 -2.31 -8.43 10.96
C THR A 67 -2.39 -7.15 10.12
N ALA A 68 -3.63 -6.71 9.84
CA ALA A 68 -3.86 -5.46 9.11
C ALA A 68 -3.26 -4.22 9.79
N VAL A 69 -3.11 -4.25 11.11
CA VAL A 69 -2.50 -3.17 11.91
C VAL A 69 -1.02 -3.00 11.58
N HIS A 70 -0.28 -4.09 11.33
CA HIS A 70 1.14 -4.01 10.96
C HIS A 70 1.32 -3.35 9.59
N SER A 71 0.46 -3.67 8.62
CA SER A 71 0.46 -3.00 7.31
C SER A 71 0.13 -1.51 7.43
N LEU A 72 -0.87 -1.15 8.25
CA LEU A 72 -1.20 0.26 8.53
C LEU A 72 -0.03 1.01 9.20
N ALA A 73 0.57 0.41 10.24
CA ALA A 73 1.71 0.98 10.95
C ALA A 73 2.90 1.20 10.00
N SER A 74 3.19 0.23 9.13
CA SER A 74 4.22 0.36 8.09
C SER A 74 3.94 1.55 7.18
N THR A 75 2.74 1.63 6.60
CA THR A 75 2.42 2.75 5.70
C THR A 75 2.45 4.10 6.38
N ALA A 76 2.05 4.19 7.65
CA ALA A 76 2.09 5.43 8.42
C ALA A 76 3.53 5.88 8.73
N ILE A 77 4.36 4.99 9.27
CA ILE A 77 5.76 5.29 9.61
C ILE A 77 6.54 5.63 8.33
N CYS A 78 6.38 4.79 7.29
CA CYS A 78 7.03 4.99 6.01
C CYS A 78 6.58 6.27 5.32
N GLY A 79 5.28 6.56 5.32
CA GLY A 79 4.72 7.78 4.75
C GLY A 79 5.26 9.04 5.44
N ILE A 80 5.36 9.04 6.77
CA ILE A 80 5.92 10.18 7.52
C ILE A 80 7.40 10.38 7.17
N ILE A 81 8.21 9.32 7.24
CA ILE A 81 9.65 9.40 6.93
C ILE A 81 9.86 9.87 5.49
N HIS A 82 9.13 9.31 4.52
CA HIS A 82 9.25 9.69 3.13
C HIS A 82 8.73 11.11 2.86
N SER A 83 7.68 11.57 3.54
CA SER A 83 7.18 12.95 3.36
C SER A 83 8.14 14.02 3.89
N VAL A 84 8.91 13.71 4.94
CA VAL A 84 9.85 14.65 5.57
C VAL A 84 11.21 14.61 4.88
N PHE A 85 11.72 13.42 4.59
CA PHE A 85 13.08 13.25 4.06
C PHE A 85 13.11 12.99 2.56
N GLY A 86 12.00 12.57 1.94
CA GLY A 86 11.95 12.23 0.51
C GLY A 86 12.27 13.40 -0.43
N GLY A 87 12.94 13.07 -1.51
CA GLY A 87 13.16 13.92 -2.67
C GLY A 87 11.90 14.20 -3.47
N GLN A 88 10.93 13.28 -3.48
CA GLN A 88 9.63 13.49 -4.13
C GLN A 88 8.43 13.30 -3.17
N PRO A 89 7.95 14.36 -2.49
CA PRO A 89 6.83 14.26 -1.54
C PRO A 89 5.47 14.02 -2.19
N LEU A 90 5.38 14.08 -3.52
CA LEU A 90 4.16 13.70 -4.25
C LEU A 90 3.98 12.17 -4.32
N LEU A 91 5.07 11.42 -4.14
CA LEU A 91 5.02 9.96 -4.13
C LEU A 91 4.31 9.47 -2.86
N ILE A 92 3.33 8.59 -3.05
CA ILE A 92 2.69 7.91 -1.92
C ILE A 92 3.32 6.55 -1.75
N VAL A 93 3.79 6.31 -0.53
CA VAL A 93 4.40 5.04 -0.12
C VAL A 93 3.36 4.25 0.66
N GLY A 94 3.17 2.98 0.31
CA GLY A 94 2.19 2.08 0.90
C GLY A 94 2.57 0.62 0.74
N VAL A 95 1.79 -0.29 1.31
CA VAL A 95 1.96 -1.73 1.07
C VAL A 95 1.24 -2.08 -0.23
N ALA A 96 1.98 -2.53 -1.23
CA ALA A 96 1.43 -3.02 -2.49
C ALA A 96 1.16 -4.53 -2.46
N GLU A 97 0.25 -5.00 -3.32
CA GLU A 97 -0.08 -6.43 -3.47
C GLU A 97 1.16 -7.32 -3.72
N PRO A 98 2.12 -6.95 -4.59
CA PRO A 98 3.32 -7.77 -4.78
C PRO A 98 4.09 -8.03 -3.48
N THR A 99 4.14 -7.06 -2.56
CA THR A 99 4.72 -7.26 -1.22
C THR A 99 3.95 -8.32 -0.43
N VAL A 100 2.62 -8.28 -0.45
CA VAL A 100 1.77 -9.28 0.24
C VAL A 100 1.99 -10.69 -0.33
N LEU A 101 2.07 -10.82 -1.66
CA LEU A 101 2.33 -12.09 -2.32
C LEU A 101 3.71 -12.65 -1.95
N MET A 102 4.72 -11.78 -1.93
CA MET A 102 6.07 -12.14 -1.51
C MET A 102 6.12 -12.62 -0.07
N TYR A 103 5.47 -11.90 0.84
CA TYR A 103 5.37 -12.29 2.25
C TYR A 103 4.60 -13.60 2.44
N THR A 104 3.55 -13.83 1.64
CA THR A 104 2.80 -15.10 1.64
C THR A 104 3.68 -16.27 1.18
N PHE A 105 4.46 -16.08 0.11
CA PHE A 105 5.40 -17.10 -0.37
C PHE A 105 6.50 -17.39 0.67
N MET A 106 7.06 -16.34 1.25
CA MET A 106 8.04 -16.44 2.34
C MET A 106 7.47 -17.19 3.55
N TYR A 107 6.22 -16.91 3.91
CA TYR A 107 5.55 -17.58 5.02
C TYR A 107 5.35 -19.07 4.76
N ASN A 108 4.85 -19.45 3.58
CA ASN A 108 4.70 -20.86 3.18
C ASN A 108 6.06 -21.58 3.18
N PHE A 109 7.10 -20.92 2.64
CA PHE A 109 8.46 -21.47 2.65
C PHE A 109 9.00 -21.70 4.07
N ALA A 110 8.73 -20.78 5.00
CA ALA A 110 9.15 -20.90 6.39
C ALA A 110 8.34 -21.97 7.16
N LYS A 111 7.04 -22.07 6.91
CA LYS A 111 6.11 -23.02 7.57
C LYS A 111 6.44 -24.48 7.24
N ASP A 112 6.84 -24.76 6.00
CA ASP A 112 7.15 -26.12 5.55
C ASP A 112 8.49 -26.66 6.11
N ARG A 113 9.30 -25.80 6.73
CA ARG A 113 10.63 -26.18 7.26
C ARG A 113 10.63 -26.30 8.77
N LYS A 114 11.15 -27.44 9.23
CA LYS A 114 11.29 -27.78 10.66
C LYS A 114 12.21 -26.83 11.44
N ASP A 115 13.15 -26.18 10.75
CA ASP A 115 14.19 -25.34 11.37
C ASP A 115 13.77 -23.87 11.56
N LEU A 116 12.82 -23.36 10.75
CA LEU A 116 12.34 -21.97 10.84
C LEU A 116 11.03 -21.89 11.63
N GLY A 117 10.11 -22.83 11.41
CA GLY A 117 8.81 -22.84 12.08
C GLY A 117 8.02 -21.52 11.98
N HIS A 118 6.90 -21.47 12.68
CA HIS A 118 6.02 -20.29 12.72
C HIS A 118 6.61 -19.13 13.53
N LYS A 119 7.49 -19.43 14.50
CA LYS A 119 8.03 -18.43 15.44
C LYS A 119 9.21 -17.63 14.87
N LEU A 120 10.10 -18.25 14.07
CA LEU A 120 11.27 -17.56 13.53
C LEU A 120 11.02 -16.90 12.15
N PHE A 121 9.78 -16.95 11.65
CA PHE A 121 9.41 -16.29 10.39
C PHE A 121 9.71 -14.78 10.43
N LEU A 122 9.27 -14.08 11.49
CA LEU A 122 9.50 -12.65 11.65
C LEU A 122 11.00 -12.29 11.69
N PRO A 123 11.85 -12.93 12.53
CA PRO A 123 13.29 -12.78 12.49
C PRO A 123 13.92 -13.01 11.12
N TRP A 124 13.48 -14.05 10.41
CA TRP A 124 13.98 -14.35 9.06
C TRP A 124 13.59 -13.26 8.05
N THR A 125 12.37 -12.72 8.13
CA THR A 125 11.96 -11.59 7.29
C THR A 125 12.79 -10.34 7.55
N GLY A 126 13.25 -10.13 8.79
CA GLY A 126 14.19 -9.06 9.14
C GLY A 126 15.51 -9.18 8.38
N TRP A 127 16.09 -10.39 8.32
CA TRP A 127 17.32 -10.64 7.53
C TRP A 127 17.12 -10.45 6.03
N VAL A 128 15.97 -10.88 5.49
CA VAL A 128 15.60 -10.59 4.10
C VAL A 128 15.57 -9.08 3.86
N CYS A 129 14.98 -8.29 4.77
CA CYS A 129 14.95 -6.84 4.66
C CYS A 129 16.34 -6.20 4.72
N VAL A 130 17.25 -6.71 5.56
CA VAL A 130 18.65 -6.24 5.63
C VAL A 130 19.37 -6.45 4.30
N TRP A 131 19.25 -7.64 3.71
CA TRP A 131 19.82 -7.92 2.39
C TRP A 131 19.18 -7.07 1.29
N THR A 132 17.87 -6.90 1.31
CA THR A 132 17.15 -6.04 0.35
C THR A 132 17.64 -4.61 0.45
N ALA A 133 17.81 -4.07 1.66
CA ALA A 133 18.31 -2.72 1.85
C ALA A 133 19.75 -2.54 1.36
N LEU A 134 20.62 -3.52 1.62
CA LEU A 134 22.00 -3.51 1.10
C LEU A 134 21.99 -3.46 -0.43
N LEU A 135 21.16 -4.27 -1.08
CA LEU A 135 21.01 -4.25 -2.53
C LEU A 135 20.44 -2.92 -3.04
N LEU A 136 19.46 -2.33 -2.36
CA LEU A 136 18.90 -1.02 -2.72
C LEU A 136 19.94 0.10 -2.58
N PHE A 137 20.77 0.07 -1.52
CA PHE A 137 21.89 1.00 -1.37
C PHE A 137 22.91 0.85 -2.50
N LEU A 138 23.26 -0.39 -2.84
CA LEU A 138 24.17 -0.68 -3.93
C LEU A 138 23.61 -0.18 -5.28
N LEU A 139 22.33 -0.43 -5.57
CA LEU A 139 21.66 0.08 -6.77
C LEU A 139 21.59 1.62 -6.83
N SER A 140 21.36 2.27 -5.67
CA SER A 140 21.34 3.73 -5.56
C SER A 140 22.72 4.34 -5.83
N ILE A 141 23.78 3.77 -5.24
CA ILE A 141 25.18 4.24 -5.41
C ILE A 141 25.68 4.01 -6.84
N LEU A 142 25.35 2.86 -7.43
CA LEU A 142 25.69 2.51 -8.80
C LEU A 142 24.86 3.29 -9.83
N GLY A 143 23.97 4.20 -9.46
CA GLY A 143 23.24 4.99 -10.46
C GLY A 143 22.35 4.15 -11.37
N ALA A 144 21.86 3.00 -10.88
CA ALA A 144 21.00 2.11 -11.65
C ALA A 144 19.73 2.83 -12.13
N CYS A 145 19.32 3.89 -11.42
CA CYS A 145 18.19 4.75 -11.80
C CYS A 145 18.36 5.39 -13.20
N SER A 146 19.57 5.44 -13.78
CA SER A 146 19.76 5.83 -15.19
C SER A 146 19.00 4.93 -16.17
N ILE A 147 18.75 3.66 -15.81
CA ILE A 147 17.96 2.69 -16.59
C ILE A 147 16.49 3.12 -16.68
N ILE A 148 15.97 3.88 -15.70
CA ILE A 148 14.56 4.28 -15.71
C ILE A 148 14.24 5.24 -16.86
N ASN A 149 15.21 6.02 -17.35
CA ASN A 149 15.01 6.89 -18.50
C ASN A 149 14.77 6.09 -19.80
N ARG A 150 15.05 4.78 -19.81
CA ARG A 150 14.74 3.87 -20.91
C ARG A 150 13.34 3.27 -20.80
N PHE A 151 12.67 3.42 -19.66
CA PHE A 151 11.30 2.96 -19.46
C PHE A 151 10.33 3.84 -20.25
N THR A 152 9.67 3.26 -21.25
CA THR A 152 8.80 4.00 -22.16
C THR A 152 7.38 4.11 -21.59
N ARG A 153 6.60 5.07 -22.11
CA ARG A 153 5.16 5.22 -21.81
C ARG A 153 4.39 3.91 -22.01
N VAL A 154 4.72 3.15 -23.06
CA VAL A 154 4.11 1.84 -23.36
C VAL A 154 4.34 0.85 -22.22
N ALA A 155 5.56 0.78 -21.69
CA ALA A 155 5.87 -0.10 -20.56
C ALA A 155 5.09 0.30 -19.30
N GLY A 156 4.95 1.61 -19.05
CA GLY A 156 4.18 2.12 -17.92
C GLY A 156 2.68 1.82 -18.00
N GLU A 157 2.07 1.99 -19.18
CA GLU A 157 0.65 1.69 -19.39
C GLU A 157 0.36 0.19 -19.30
N LEU A 158 1.23 -0.67 -19.87
CA LEU A 158 1.12 -2.13 -19.74
C LEU A 158 1.26 -2.60 -18.30
N PHE A 159 2.18 -2.01 -17.55
CA PHE A 159 2.37 -2.33 -16.14
C PHE A 159 1.17 -1.89 -15.29
N GLY A 160 0.65 -0.68 -15.52
CA GLY A 160 -0.58 -0.22 -14.89
C GLY A 160 -1.78 -1.12 -15.19
N LEU A 161 -1.89 -1.63 -16.43
CA LEU A 161 -2.93 -2.59 -16.83
C LEU A 161 -2.77 -3.93 -16.10
N LEU A 162 -1.55 -4.45 -15.97
CA LEU A 162 -1.27 -5.69 -15.24
C LEU A 162 -1.71 -5.57 -13.78
N ILE A 163 -1.33 -4.50 -13.08
CA ILE A 163 -1.72 -4.26 -11.69
C ILE A 163 -3.24 -4.12 -11.57
N ALA A 164 -3.90 -3.42 -12.49
CA ALA A 164 -5.37 -3.30 -12.49
C ALA A 164 -6.07 -4.66 -12.67
N MET A 165 -5.53 -5.52 -13.54
CA MET A 165 -6.04 -6.88 -13.76
C MET A 165 -5.86 -7.77 -12.51
N LEU A 166 -4.68 -7.73 -11.88
CA LEU A 166 -4.41 -8.46 -10.64
C LEU A 166 -5.34 -8.00 -9.50
N PHE A 167 -5.51 -6.69 -9.32
CA PHE A 167 -6.42 -6.14 -8.31
C PHE A 167 -7.87 -6.60 -8.54
N MET A 168 -8.33 -6.62 -9.80
CA MET A 168 -9.66 -7.11 -10.14
C MET A 168 -9.81 -8.61 -9.85
N GLN A 169 -8.78 -9.42 -10.17
CA GLN A 169 -8.76 -10.84 -9.86
C GLN A 169 -8.83 -11.08 -8.34
N GLN A 170 -8.08 -10.34 -7.53
CA GLN A 170 -8.14 -10.46 -6.07
C GLN A 170 -9.50 -10.03 -5.52
N ALA A 171 -10.10 -8.96 -6.05
CA ALA A 171 -11.44 -8.56 -5.65
C ALA A 171 -12.48 -9.67 -5.92
N ILE A 172 -12.39 -10.32 -7.09
CA ILE A 172 -13.24 -11.47 -7.43
C ILE A 172 -12.95 -12.65 -6.50
N LYS A 173 -11.68 -12.96 -6.23
CA LYS A 173 -11.28 -14.04 -5.31
C LYS A 173 -11.83 -13.81 -3.90
N GLY A 174 -11.72 -12.59 -3.38
CA GLY A 174 -12.28 -12.21 -2.08
C GLY A 174 -13.80 -12.37 -2.04
N LEU A 175 -14.51 -12.02 -3.12
CA LEU A 175 -15.95 -12.27 -3.21
C LEU A 175 -16.29 -13.77 -3.23
N VAL A 176 -15.52 -14.58 -3.95
CA VAL A 176 -15.71 -16.04 -4.00
C VAL A 176 -15.43 -16.69 -2.63
N GLU A 177 -14.45 -16.20 -1.89
CA GLU A 177 -14.14 -16.69 -0.54
C GLU A 177 -15.28 -16.46 0.46
N GLU A 178 -16.09 -15.41 0.31
CA GLU A 178 -17.28 -15.16 1.15
C GLU A 178 -18.42 -16.17 0.93
N PHE A 179 -18.42 -16.87 -0.21
CA PHE A 179 -19.30 -18.02 -0.45
C PHE A 179 -18.73 -19.33 0.15
N GLY A 180 -17.46 -19.33 0.55
CA GLY A 180 -16.75 -20.48 1.10
C GLY A 180 -16.92 -20.64 2.62
N VAL A 181 -16.53 -21.80 3.14
CA VAL A 181 -16.55 -22.08 4.58
C VAL A 181 -15.41 -21.31 5.27
N PRO A 182 -15.64 -20.59 6.39
CA PRO A 182 -14.59 -19.93 7.14
C PRO A 182 -13.58 -20.96 7.67
N LYS A 183 -12.32 -20.89 7.20
CA LYS A 183 -11.25 -21.86 7.49
C LYS A 183 -10.73 -21.83 8.94
N ASN A 184 -11.05 -20.79 9.72
CA ASN A 184 -10.52 -20.57 11.07
C ASN A 184 -11.44 -21.07 12.20
N GLN A 185 -12.46 -21.88 11.90
CA GLN A 185 -13.28 -22.56 12.91
C GLN A 185 -13.27 -24.07 12.65
N SER A 186 -12.13 -24.68 12.89
CA SER A 186 -12.03 -26.14 12.99
C SER A 186 -11.90 -26.51 14.47
N GLU A 187 -12.80 -27.39 14.90
CA GLU A 187 -12.67 -28.26 16.08
C GLU A 187 -12.90 -27.63 17.48
N GLY A 188 -14.15 -27.29 17.79
CA GLY A 188 -14.61 -27.25 19.18
C GLY A 188 -15.62 -26.16 19.50
N SER A 189 -16.83 -26.58 19.90
CA SER A 189 -17.93 -25.77 20.45
C SER A 189 -18.83 -25.01 19.45
N THR A 190 -19.98 -25.64 19.20
CA THR A 190 -21.32 -25.04 19.26
C THR A 190 -21.61 -23.86 18.31
N ASN A 191 -21.89 -24.17 17.04
CA ASN A 191 -23.10 -23.69 16.33
C ASN A 191 -23.19 -24.34 14.93
N GLN A 192 -23.80 -25.52 14.84
CA GLN A 192 -24.17 -26.19 13.58
C GLN A 192 -25.07 -25.34 12.63
N ILE A 193 -25.53 -24.18 13.08
CA ILE A 193 -26.41 -23.25 12.35
C ILE A 193 -25.66 -22.44 11.29
N ALA A 194 -24.34 -22.19 11.47
CA ALA A 194 -23.52 -21.46 10.49
C ALA A 194 -23.08 -22.32 9.28
N LEU A 195 -23.21 -23.65 9.39
CA LEU A 195 -22.83 -24.63 8.36
C LEU A 195 -24.03 -25.08 7.50
N GLN A 196 -25.12 -24.31 7.46
CA GLN A 196 -26.24 -24.62 6.57
C GLN A 196 -26.01 -23.93 5.23
N SER A 197 -26.08 -24.68 4.11
CA SER A 197 -25.87 -24.17 2.74
C SER A 197 -26.62 -22.86 2.45
N SER A 198 -27.81 -22.69 3.03
CA SER A 198 -28.62 -21.46 2.93
C SER A 198 -27.95 -20.21 3.53
N TRP A 199 -27.17 -20.34 4.61
CA TRP A 199 -26.48 -19.21 5.26
C TRP A 199 -25.20 -18.81 4.52
N LEU A 200 -24.44 -19.77 3.98
CA LEU A 200 -23.29 -19.47 3.12
C LEU A 200 -23.74 -18.75 1.85
N PHE A 201 -24.80 -19.27 1.21
CA PHE A 201 -25.38 -18.62 0.04
C PHE A 201 -25.93 -17.22 0.37
N GLY A 202 -26.64 -17.07 1.50
CA GLY A 202 -27.12 -15.77 1.96
C GLY A 202 -25.99 -14.77 2.26
N ASN A 203 -24.89 -15.22 2.85
CA ASN A 203 -23.72 -14.38 3.13
C ASN A 203 -23.05 -13.91 1.84
N GLY A 204 -22.77 -14.85 0.92
CA GLY A 204 -22.15 -14.50 -0.36
C GLY A 204 -23.03 -13.59 -1.21
N MET A 205 -24.34 -13.82 -1.27
CA MET A 205 -25.28 -12.93 -1.96
C MET A 205 -25.31 -11.53 -1.34
N PHE A 206 -25.25 -11.44 -0.01
CA PHE A 206 -25.15 -10.16 0.68
C PHE A 206 -23.83 -9.43 0.39
N ALA A 207 -22.70 -10.15 0.38
CA ALA A 207 -21.40 -9.62 0.01
C ALA A 207 -21.39 -9.10 -1.45
N LEU A 208 -22.03 -9.81 -2.39
CA LEU A 208 -22.19 -9.35 -3.76
C LEU A 208 -22.98 -8.04 -3.83
N VAL A 209 -24.12 -7.94 -3.13
CA VAL A 209 -24.93 -6.71 -3.11
C VAL A 209 -24.14 -5.54 -2.54
N LEU A 210 -23.42 -5.73 -1.43
CA LEU A 210 -22.60 -4.68 -0.83
C LEU A 210 -21.45 -4.25 -1.75
N SER A 211 -20.76 -5.21 -2.38
CA SER A 211 -19.61 -4.94 -3.25
C SER A 211 -20.02 -4.24 -4.56
N PHE A 212 -20.99 -4.78 -5.28
CA PHE A 212 -21.52 -4.15 -6.50
C PHE A 212 -22.20 -2.81 -6.19
N GLY A 213 -22.90 -2.73 -5.05
CA GLY A 213 -23.49 -1.49 -4.55
C GLY A 213 -22.45 -0.39 -4.33
N LEU A 214 -21.37 -0.71 -3.61
CA LEU A 214 -20.25 0.20 -3.37
C LEU A 214 -19.57 0.61 -4.68
N LEU A 215 -19.31 -0.35 -5.58
CA LEU A 215 -18.71 -0.09 -6.89
C LEU A 215 -19.58 0.88 -7.72
N PHE A 216 -20.87 0.57 -7.85
CA PHE A 216 -21.80 1.40 -8.64
C PHE A 216 -21.89 2.81 -8.08
N THR A 217 -22.17 2.94 -6.78
CA THR A 217 -22.31 4.24 -6.11
C THR A 217 -21.00 5.03 -6.08
N GLY A 218 -19.85 4.37 -5.90
CA GLY A 218 -18.53 4.99 -5.99
C GLY A 218 -18.22 5.54 -7.39
N LEU A 219 -18.56 4.78 -8.45
CA LEU A 219 -18.43 5.24 -9.84
C LEU A 219 -19.36 6.43 -10.15
N GLN A 220 -20.59 6.42 -9.62
CA GLN A 220 -21.50 7.56 -9.74
C GLN A 220 -20.95 8.80 -9.02
N SER A 221 -20.37 8.62 -7.82
CA SER A 221 -19.76 9.72 -7.08
C SER A 221 -18.59 10.33 -7.83
N ARG A 222 -17.77 9.53 -8.52
CA ARG A 222 -16.69 10.05 -9.37
C ARG A 222 -17.22 10.82 -10.59
N LYS A 223 -18.37 10.40 -11.14
CA LYS A 223 -19.09 11.11 -12.21
C LYS A 223 -19.87 12.32 -11.70
N ALA A 224 -19.98 12.54 -10.39
CA ALA A 224 -20.72 13.68 -9.84
C ALA A 224 -20.20 15.00 -10.39
N ARG A 225 -18.88 15.13 -10.67
CA ARG A 225 -18.31 16.34 -11.29
C ARG A 225 -18.93 16.69 -12.65
N SER A 226 -19.54 15.79 -13.40
CA SER A 226 -20.19 16.11 -14.67
C SER A 226 -21.72 16.12 -14.59
N TRP A 227 -22.29 15.97 -13.39
CA TRP A 227 -23.75 16.07 -13.22
C TRP A 227 -24.25 17.48 -13.53
N ARG A 228 -25.34 17.52 -14.31
CA ARG A 228 -26.09 18.75 -14.64
C ARG A 228 -26.93 19.26 -13.47
N TYR A 229 -27.17 18.39 -12.48
CA TYR A 229 -27.97 18.67 -11.30
C TYR A 229 -27.06 18.89 -10.09
N GLY A 230 -27.34 19.94 -9.31
CA GLY A 230 -26.64 20.27 -8.08
C GLY A 230 -25.76 21.52 -8.18
N THR A 231 -25.59 22.21 -7.06
CA THR A 231 -24.71 23.38 -6.94
C THR A 231 -23.24 22.99 -7.14
N GLY A 232 -22.43 23.86 -7.74
CA GLY A 232 -21.02 23.58 -8.04
C GLY A 232 -20.17 23.20 -6.81
N TRP A 233 -20.47 23.78 -5.64
CA TRP A 233 -19.78 23.47 -4.38
C TRP A 233 -20.07 22.04 -3.90
N LEU A 234 -21.36 21.67 -3.83
CA LEU A 234 -21.80 20.35 -3.38
C LEU A 234 -21.35 19.24 -4.35
N ARG A 235 -21.30 19.54 -5.65
CA ARG A 235 -20.74 18.67 -6.69
C ARG A 235 -19.25 18.39 -6.48
N GLY A 236 -18.46 19.41 -6.11
CA GLY A 236 -17.05 19.25 -5.77
C GLY A 236 -16.86 18.34 -4.56
N LEU A 237 -17.61 18.57 -3.49
CA LEU A 237 -17.54 17.74 -2.28
C LEU A 237 -17.93 16.28 -2.53
N ILE A 238 -19.02 16.00 -3.24
CA ILE A 238 -19.42 14.61 -3.54
C ILE A 238 -18.40 13.91 -4.42
N ALA A 239 -17.74 14.64 -5.33
CA ALA A 239 -16.71 14.05 -6.16
C ALA A 239 -15.45 13.70 -5.39
N ASP A 240 -15.04 14.57 -4.48
CA ASP A 240 -13.77 14.44 -3.74
C ASP A 240 -13.90 13.49 -2.54
N TYR A 241 -15.05 13.52 -1.85
CA TYR A 241 -15.34 12.67 -0.68
C TYR A 241 -16.24 11.47 -1.01
N GLY A 242 -16.47 11.22 -2.29
CA GLY A 242 -17.42 10.22 -2.76
C GLY A 242 -17.15 8.80 -2.28
N VAL A 243 -15.94 8.31 -2.53
CA VAL A 243 -15.54 6.95 -2.13
C VAL A 243 -15.65 6.74 -0.60
N PRO A 244 -15.10 7.63 0.25
CA PRO A 244 -15.28 7.54 1.71
C PRO A 244 -16.73 7.55 2.17
N ILE A 245 -17.55 8.46 1.63
CA ILE A 245 -18.97 8.56 1.98
C ILE A 245 -19.71 7.27 1.62
N MET A 246 -19.43 6.70 0.44
CA MET A 246 -20.05 5.44 0.03
C MET A 246 -19.61 4.27 0.91
N VAL A 247 -18.35 4.23 1.36
CA VAL A 247 -17.92 3.23 2.35
C VAL A 247 -18.73 3.37 3.65
N LEU A 248 -18.95 4.57 4.16
CA LEU A 248 -19.77 4.79 5.37
C LEU A 248 -21.24 4.38 5.16
N VAL A 249 -21.84 4.73 4.03
CA VAL A 249 -23.23 4.36 3.69
C VAL A 249 -23.38 2.85 3.59
N TRP A 250 -22.52 2.18 2.82
CA TRP A 250 -22.61 0.72 2.64
C TRP A 250 -22.22 -0.06 3.90
N THR A 251 -21.31 0.49 4.71
CA THR A 251 -21.05 -0.05 6.05
C THR A 251 -22.31 0.07 6.91
N SER A 252 -22.99 1.22 6.91
CA SER A 252 -24.24 1.41 7.66
C SER A 252 -25.34 0.44 7.21
N VAL A 253 -25.48 0.23 5.90
CA VAL A 253 -26.39 -0.78 5.33
C VAL A 253 -26.04 -2.19 5.79
N SER A 254 -24.74 -2.51 5.90
CA SER A 254 -24.26 -3.77 6.45
C SER A 254 -24.65 -3.99 7.93
N TYR A 255 -24.82 -2.90 8.71
CA TYR A 255 -25.25 -2.96 10.11
C TYR A 255 -26.78 -3.07 10.32
N ILE A 256 -27.62 -2.88 9.30
CA ILE A 256 -29.09 -2.98 9.42
C ILE A 256 -29.57 -4.40 9.79
N PRO A 257 -29.06 -5.50 9.21
CA PRO A 257 -29.56 -6.86 9.51
C PRO A 257 -29.02 -7.50 10.81
N VAL A 258 -28.38 -6.74 11.72
CA VAL A 258 -27.65 -7.27 12.91
C VAL A 258 -28.45 -8.22 13.80
N ASN A 259 -29.78 -8.04 13.91
CA ASN A 259 -30.61 -8.87 14.81
C ASN A 259 -30.97 -10.26 14.26
N LYS A 260 -30.69 -10.55 12.98
CA LYS A 260 -31.04 -11.85 12.35
C LYS A 260 -29.84 -12.75 12.07
N VAL A 261 -28.63 -12.36 12.47
CA VAL A 261 -27.39 -13.02 12.04
C VAL A 261 -26.74 -13.77 13.20
N PRO A 262 -26.49 -15.08 13.08
CA PRO A 262 -25.70 -15.83 14.07
C PRO A 262 -24.28 -15.25 14.18
N ARG A 263 -23.79 -15.08 15.41
CA ARG A 263 -22.40 -14.71 15.69
C ARG A 263 -21.50 -15.89 15.27
N GLY A 264 -20.81 -15.78 14.14
CA GLY A 264 -19.97 -16.87 13.62
C GLY A 264 -19.47 -16.68 12.19
N VAL A 265 -20.14 -15.88 11.36
CA VAL A 265 -19.62 -15.51 10.03
C VAL A 265 -18.81 -14.22 10.16
N PRO A 266 -17.51 -14.21 9.81
CA PRO A 266 -16.69 -13.00 9.87
C PRO A 266 -17.12 -12.03 8.77
N ARG A 267 -18.19 -11.26 9.01
CA ARG A 267 -18.63 -10.17 8.12
C ARG A 267 -17.88 -8.86 8.37
N ARG A 268 -16.89 -8.88 9.26
CA ARG A 268 -16.32 -7.69 9.88
C ARG A 268 -14.82 -7.81 9.92
N LEU A 269 -14.15 -6.72 9.58
CA LEU A 269 -12.74 -6.57 9.84
C LEU A 269 -12.54 -6.60 11.36
N PHE A 270 -11.98 -7.70 11.87
CA PHE A 270 -11.57 -7.77 13.27
C PHE A 270 -10.16 -7.20 13.33
N SER A 271 -10.06 -5.90 13.63
CA SER A 271 -8.77 -5.30 13.94
C SER A 271 -8.49 -5.55 15.43
N PRO A 272 -7.57 -6.46 15.80
CA PRO A 272 -7.15 -6.55 17.19
C PRO A 272 -6.51 -5.23 17.59
N ASN A 273 -6.76 -4.77 18.82
CA ASN A 273 -6.14 -3.56 19.31
C ASN A 273 -4.62 -3.64 19.15
N PRO A 274 -3.95 -2.60 18.61
CA PRO A 274 -2.49 -2.55 18.48
C PRO A 274 -1.77 -2.78 19.82
N TRP A 275 -2.47 -2.47 20.92
CA TRP A 275 -2.02 -2.52 22.30
C TRP A 275 -2.43 -3.81 23.04
N SER A 276 -2.98 -4.80 22.33
CA SER A 276 -3.31 -6.09 22.95
C SER A 276 -2.04 -6.91 23.24
N PRO A 277 -2.00 -7.72 24.33
CA PRO A 277 -0.77 -8.39 24.80
C PRO A 277 -0.09 -9.34 23.79
N GLY A 278 -0.76 -9.72 22.70
CA GLY A 278 -0.18 -10.52 21.61
C GLY A 278 0.53 -9.71 20.52
N ALA A 279 0.18 -8.43 20.34
CA ALA A 279 0.78 -7.57 19.31
C ALA A 279 2.21 -7.11 19.68
N TYR A 280 2.51 -6.95 20.97
CA TYR A 280 3.84 -6.56 21.46
C TYR A 280 4.91 -7.63 21.24
N SER A 281 4.54 -8.92 21.21
CA SER A 281 5.50 -10.01 20.98
C SER A 281 6.16 -9.91 19.61
N ASN A 282 5.47 -9.32 18.63
CA ASN A 282 5.98 -9.18 17.26
C ASN A 282 6.86 -7.94 17.06
N TRP A 283 6.99 -7.05 18.05
CA TRP A 283 7.77 -5.81 17.91
C TRP A 283 9.23 -5.96 18.40
N THR A 284 9.55 -7.06 19.07
CA THR A 284 10.90 -7.38 19.56
C THR A 284 11.67 -8.32 18.63
N VAL A 285 11.42 -8.26 17.32
CA VAL A 285 12.10 -9.10 16.30
C VAL A 285 13.61 -9.00 16.41
N ILE A 286 14.14 -7.79 16.68
CA ILE A 286 15.58 -7.51 16.82
C ILE A 286 16.28 -8.48 17.79
N LYS A 287 15.62 -8.88 18.88
CA LYS A 287 16.21 -9.75 19.90
C LYS A 287 16.32 -11.21 19.43
N GLU A 288 15.41 -11.64 18.57
CA GLU A 288 15.28 -13.01 18.06
C GLU A 288 15.97 -13.19 16.68
N MET A 289 16.47 -12.11 16.07
CA MET A 289 17.22 -12.17 14.80
C MET A 289 18.50 -13.01 14.90
N LEU A 290 19.12 -13.09 16.08
CA LEU A 290 20.36 -13.85 16.29
C LEU A 290 20.14 -15.37 16.39
N ASP A 291 18.90 -15.81 16.63
CA ASP A 291 18.56 -17.23 16.78
C ASP A 291 18.31 -17.94 15.43
N VAL A 292 18.33 -17.19 14.33
CA VAL A 292 18.11 -17.74 12.98
C VAL A 292 19.38 -18.49 12.51
N PRO A 293 19.25 -19.72 12.01
CA PRO A 293 20.42 -20.46 11.53
C PRO A 293 21.12 -19.75 10.37
N ILE A 294 22.44 -19.70 10.40
CA ILE A 294 23.29 -18.97 9.44
C ILE A 294 23.01 -19.38 7.98
N LEU A 295 22.66 -20.65 7.74
CA LEU A 295 22.29 -21.15 6.42
C LEU A 295 21.09 -20.38 5.84
N TYR A 296 20.07 -20.08 6.66
CA TYR A 296 18.89 -19.36 6.24
C TYR A 296 19.12 -17.85 6.15
N ILE A 297 20.09 -17.32 6.89
CA ILE A 297 20.56 -15.93 6.74
C ILE A 297 21.20 -15.73 5.36
N ILE A 298 22.03 -16.68 4.90
CA ILE A 298 22.61 -16.63 3.54
C ILE A 298 21.52 -16.91 2.50
N GLY A 299 20.65 -17.90 2.75
CA GLY A 299 19.52 -18.23 1.86
C GLY A 299 18.51 -17.08 1.68
N ALA A 300 18.39 -16.18 2.66
CA ALA A 300 17.57 -14.97 2.59
C ALA A 300 17.98 -14.01 1.45
N PHE A 301 19.20 -14.15 0.91
CA PHE A 301 19.66 -13.33 -0.21
C PHE A 301 18.81 -13.51 -1.49
N ILE A 302 18.28 -14.72 -1.72
CA ILE A 302 17.46 -15.03 -2.91
C ILE A 302 16.13 -14.25 -2.89
N PRO A 303 15.25 -14.38 -1.88
CA PRO A 303 14.05 -13.57 -1.80
C PRO A 303 14.37 -12.08 -1.69
N ALA A 304 15.47 -11.71 -1.02
CA ALA A 304 15.88 -10.32 -0.91
C ALA A 304 16.20 -9.68 -2.27
N THR A 305 16.85 -10.42 -3.17
CA THR A 305 17.15 -9.97 -4.54
C THR A 305 15.87 -9.73 -5.33
N MET A 306 14.91 -10.64 -5.23
CA MET A 306 13.62 -10.49 -5.92
C MET A 306 12.83 -9.28 -5.38
N ILE A 307 12.79 -9.08 -4.06
CA ILE A 307 12.14 -7.90 -3.45
C ILE A 307 12.87 -6.61 -3.82
N ALA A 308 14.21 -6.61 -3.84
CA ALA A 308 15.00 -5.43 -4.23
C ALA A 308 14.69 -4.98 -5.67
N VAL A 309 14.62 -5.93 -6.61
CA VAL A 309 14.25 -5.66 -8.00
C VAL A 309 12.82 -5.14 -8.08
N LEU A 310 11.86 -5.79 -7.41
CA LEU A 310 10.46 -5.35 -7.36
C LEU A 310 10.33 -3.92 -6.82
N TYR A 311 11.00 -3.61 -5.71
CA TYR A 311 10.95 -2.29 -5.08
C TYR A 311 11.61 -1.22 -5.92
N TYR A 312 12.73 -1.56 -6.55
CA TYR A 312 13.38 -0.69 -7.52
C TYR A 312 12.43 -0.35 -8.68
N PHE A 313 11.71 -1.33 -9.23
CA PHE A 313 10.75 -1.09 -10.31
C PHE A 313 9.53 -0.29 -9.83
N ASP A 314 8.83 -0.75 -8.81
CA ASP A 314 7.59 -0.12 -8.33
C ASP A 314 7.81 1.33 -7.89
N HIS A 315 8.90 1.59 -7.17
CA HIS A 315 9.19 2.92 -6.67
C HIS A 315 9.56 3.89 -7.81
N ASN A 316 10.38 3.45 -8.77
CA ASN A 316 10.79 4.32 -9.87
C ASN A 316 9.65 4.53 -10.88
N VAL A 317 8.87 3.49 -11.21
CA VAL A 317 7.70 3.62 -12.10
C VAL A 317 6.65 4.51 -11.45
N SER A 318 6.40 4.38 -10.15
CA SER A 318 5.48 5.26 -9.43
C SER A 318 5.96 6.71 -9.42
N SER A 319 7.26 6.94 -9.24
CA SER A 319 7.85 8.29 -9.31
C SER A 319 7.69 8.88 -10.72
N GLN A 320 7.96 8.11 -11.77
CA GLN A 320 7.78 8.56 -13.15
C GLN A 320 6.32 8.85 -13.49
N LEU A 321 5.38 8.01 -13.06
CA LEU A 321 3.95 8.24 -13.27
C LEU A 321 3.44 9.46 -12.49
N ALA A 322 4.04 9.77 -11.33
CA ALA A 322 3.76 11.02 -10.62
C ALA A 322 4.35 12.26 -11.33
N GLN A 323 5.37 12.06 -12.17
CA GLN A 323 6.17 13.11 -12.81
C GLN A 323 6.00 13.17 -14.34
N GLN A 324 4.89 12.66 -14.87
CA GLN A 324 4.62 12.74 -16.30
C GLN A 324 4.70 14.19 -16.80
N GLU A 325 5.23 14.37 -18.02
CA GLU A 325 5.34 15.68 -18.68
C GLU A 325 3.98 16.40 -18.78
N GLU A 326 2.88 15.64 -18.82
CA GLU A 326 1.49 16.13 -18.79
C GLU A 326 1.19 17.02 -17.57
N PHE A 327 1.90 16.83 -16.45
CA PHE A 327 1.70 17.61 -15.21
C PHE A 327 2.53 18.91 -15.16
N ASN A 328 3.44 19.15 -16.11
CA ASN A 328 4.26 20.37 -16.19
C ASN A 328 4.91 20.77 -14.84
N LEU A 329 5.52 19.81 -14.15
CA LEU A 329 6.19 20.06 -12.88
C LEU A 329 7.45 20.91 -13.09
N ARG A 330 7.58 21.99 -12.30
CA ARG A 330 8.74 22.90 -12.37
C ARG A 330 9.93 22.49 -11.51
N LYS A 331 9.74 21.56 -10.57
CA LYS A 331 10.76 21.13 -9.61
C LYS A 331 11.49 19.89 -10.14
N PRO A 332 12.82 19.79 -9.94
CA PRO A 332 13.60 18.68 -10.45
C PRO A 332 13.21 17.36 -9.76
N PRO A 333 13.22 16.24 -10.50
CA PRO A 333 12.99 14.91 -9.93
C PRO A 333 14.22 14.44 -9.13
N SER A 334 14.01 13.47 -8.24
CA SER A 334 15.04 12.97 -7.32
C SER A 334 14.93 11.45 -7.14
N TYR A 335 15.31 10.67 -8.16
CA TYR A 335 15.14 9.22 -8.15
C TYR A 335 16.15 8.48 -7.27
N HIS A 336 17.43 8.90 -7.27
CA HIS A 336 18.49 8.15 -6.59
C HIS A 336 18.39 8.27 -5.07
N TYR A 337 18.08 9.48 -4.61
CA TYR A 337 17.92 9.77 -3.19
C TYR A 337 16.67 9.11 -2.61
N ASP A 338 15.57 9.04 -3.37
CA ASP A 338 14.36 8.36 -2.90
C ASP A 338 14.57 6.85 -2.76
N LEU A 339 15.33 6.24 -3.67
CA LEU A 339 15.71 4.82 -3.56
C LEU A 339 16.59 4.55 -2.33
N LEU A 340 17.47 5.50 -1.98
CA LEU A 340 18.29 5.41 -0.76
C LEU A 340 17.41 5.47 0.49
N ILE A 341 16.46 6.40 0.54
CA ILE A 341 15.50 6.51 1.64
C ILE A 341 14.65 5.25 1.77
N LEU A 342 14.20 4.69 0.65
CA LEU A 342 13.49 3.42 0.64
C LEU A 342 14.31 2.31 1.30
N GLY A 343 15.61 2.20 0.99
CA GLY A 343 16.52 1.26 1.65
C GLY A 343 16.65 1.46 3.16
N ILE A 344 16.68 2.70 3.64
CA ILE A 344 16.70 2.98 5.09
C ILE A 344 15.37 2.54 5.73
N MET A 345 14.25 2.84 5.06
CA MET A 345 12.91 2.49 5.54
C MET A 345 12.69 0.97 5.55
N THR A 346 13.22 0.23 4.60
CA THR A 346 13.12 -1.24 4.59
C THR A 346 13.88 -1.89 5.74
N ILE A 347 15.07 -1.38 6.11
CA ILE A 347 15.78 -1.84 7.32
C ILE A 347 14.92 -1.59 8.56
N LEU A 348 14.42 -0.36 8.71
CA LEU A 348 13.64 0.02 9.87
C LEU A 348 12.38 -0.84 10.01
N CYS A 349 11.67 -1.09 8.91
CA CYS A 349 10.50 -1.98 8.89
C CYS A 349 10.87 -3.42 9.24
N GLY A 350 11.95 -3.94 8.66
CA GLY A 350 12.44 -5.30 8.92
C GLY A 350 12.87 -5.52 10.37
N LEU A 351 13.48 -4.52 11.01
CA LEU A 351 13.86 -4.58 12.43
C LEU A 351 12.65 -4.56 13.36
N ILE A 352 11.59 -3.82 13.00
CA ILE A 352 10.35 -3.76 13.78
C ILE A 352 9.48 -5.01 13.54
N GLY A 353 9.67 -5.73 12.42
CA GLY A 353 8.85 -6.89 12.05
C GLY A 353 7.59 -6.53 11.26
N ILE A 354 7.53 -5.32 10.70
CA ILE A 354 6.41 -4.86 9.88
C ILE A 354 6.76 -5.00 8.39
N PRO A 355 5.76 -5.27 7.51
CA PRO A 355 6.03 -5.41 6.08
C PRO A 355 6.55 -4.09 5.51
N PRO A 356 7.63 -4.06 4.72
CA PRO A 356 8.15 -2.84 4.15
C PRO A 356 7.17 -2.23 3.15
N SER A 357 7.26 -0.91 3.03
CA SER A 357 6.39 -0.12 2.18
C SER A 357 7.14 0.33 0.93
N ASN A 358 6.47 0.35 -0.22
CA ASN A 358 7.01 0.79 -1.50
C ASN A 358 6.12 1.84 -2.18
N GLY A 359 6.58 2.43 -3.28
CA GLY A 359 5.81 3.43 -4.03
C GLY A 359 4.54 2.83 -4.63
N VAL A 360 3.38 3.44 -4.36
CA VAL A 360 2.07 2.95 -4.83
C VAL A 360 1.67 3.63 -6.13
N ILE A 361 1.54 2.81 -7.17
CA ILE A 361 1.33 3.21 -8.56
C ILE A 361 0.01 3.95 -8.80
N PRO A 362 -1.18 3.47 -8.36
CA PRO A 362 -2.43 4.20 -8.64
C PRO A 362 -2.60 5.46 -7.81
N GLN A 363 -2.04 5.50 -6.59
CA GLN A 363 -2.24 6.59 -5.64
C GLN A 363 -1.39 7.81 -5.98
N SER A 364 -0.14 7.61 -6.36
CA SER A 364 0.80 8.70 -6.70
C SER A 364 0.30 9.65 -7.82
N PRO A 365 -0.19 9.18 -8.98
CA PRO A 365 -0.74 10.08 -10.01
C PRO A 365 -2.11 10.66 -9.61
N MET A 366 -2.89 9.97 -8.77
CA MET A 366 -4.13 10.54 -8.21
C MET A 366 -3.83 11.72 -7.28
N HIS A 367 -2.76 11.62 -6.49
CA HIS A 367 -2.30 12.71 -5.64
C HIS A 367 -1.85 13.92 -6.47
N THR A 368 -1.01 13.70 -7.48
CA THR A 368 -0.61 14.76 -8.41
C THR A 368 -1.82 15.40 -9.10
N LYS A 369 -2.79 14.60 -9.58
CA LYS A 369 -4.03 15.11 -10.19
C LYS A 369 -4.92 15.89 -9.22
N SER A 370 -4.98 15.50 -7.95
CA SER A 370 -5.77 16.19 -6.94
C SER A 370 -5.17 17.55 -6.56
N LEU A 371 -3.85 17.70 -6.65
CA LEU A 371 -3.13 18.95 -6.42
C LEU A 371 -3.03 19.82 -7.68
N ALA A 372 -3.19 19.23 -8.87
CA ALA A 372 -3.16 19.96 -10.13
C ALA A 372 -4.44 20.80 -10.31
N THR A 373 -4.27 22.11 -10.43
CA THR A 373 -5.35 23.00 -10.87
C THR A 373 -5.47 22.92 -12.38
N LEU A 374 -6.54 22.28 -12.88
CA LEU A 374 -6.83 22.24 -14.31
C LEU A 374 -7.07 23.68 -14.79
N LYS A 375 -6.35 24.09 -15.84
CA LYS A 375 -6.40 25.44 -16.46
C LYS A 375 -7.82 25.93 -16.76
N HIS A 376 -8.79 25.01 -16.92
CA HIS A 376 -10.21 25.32 -17.13
C HIS A 376 -10.89 26.01 -15.92
N GLN A 377 -10.31 25.94 -14.71
CA GLN A 377 -10.75 26.70 -13.53
C GLN A 377 -10.25 28.15 -13.51
N VAL A 378 -9.24 28.51 -14.31
CA VAL A 378 -8.70 29.87 -14.39
C VAL A 378 -9.50 30.75 -15.36
N CYS A 379 -10.19 30.16 -16.35
CA CYS A 379 -11.03 30.90 -17.29
C CYS A 379 -12.49 31.11 -16.82
N GLN A 380 -12.84 30.70 -15.61
CA GLN A 380 -14.19 30.88 -15.03
C GLN A 380 -14.20 31.64 -13.68
N LEU A 381 -13.03 32.14 -13.26
CA LEU A 381 -12.90 33.23 -12.29
C LEU A 381 -12.54 34.49 -13.07
#